data_AF-A0A430BQL9-F1
#
_entry.id   AF-A0A430BQL9-F1
#
_cell.length_a   1.000
_cell.length_b   1.000
_cell.length_c   1.000
_cell.angle_alpha   90.00
_cell.angle_beta   90.00
_cell.angle_gamma   90.00
#
_symmetry.space_group_name_H-M   'P 1'
#
loop_
_entity.id
_entity.type
_entity.pdbx_description
1 polymer ?
#
loop_
_entity_poly.entity_id
_entity_poly.type
_entity_poly.pdbx_seq_one_letter_code
_entity_poly.pdbx_strand_id
1 'polypeptide(L)'
;MRSFDLLAALWMWPVQMMQANIALAETAAGIPTILGARLPMIGSAMLNPWTANHRELALMVSEKTKAFGLSQKHIQRSAQLVRSATEANARALGTFSMARMGAAEMFDLAEKNLAAAASLVNLPSSSIAPIHKQVSGNAKRLAKPATRRS
;
A
#
# COMPACT_ATOMS: atom_id res chain seq x y z
N MET A 1 -12.87 14.59 16.52
CA MET A 1 -11.58 14.75 15.81
C MET A 1 -11.47 13.80 14.61
N ARG A 2 -11.75 12.49 14.74
CA ARG A 2 -11.70 11.53 13.61
C ARG A 2 -12.52 11.92 12.37
N SER A 3 -13.70 12.49 12.54
CA SER A 3 -14.58 12.89 11.43
C SER A 3 -14.00 14.01 10.56
N PHE A 4 -13.24 14.96 11.14
CA PHE A 4 -12.53 15.99 10.38
C PHE A 4 -11.41 15.39 9.52
N ASP A 5 -10.68 14.41 10.03
CA ASP A 5 -9.60 13.75 9.29
C ASP A 5 -10.15 12.96 8.09
N LEU A 6 -11.32 12.35 8.22
CA LEU A 6 -11.97 11.61 7.14
C LEU A 6 -12.52 12.55 6.06
N LEU A 7 -13.10 13.68 6.46
CA LEU A 7 -13.54 14.73 5.53
C LEU A 7 -12.35 15.36 4.80
N ALA A 8 -11.25 15.63 5.50
CA ALA A 8 -10.02 16.10 4.89
C ALA A 8 -9.44 15.08 3.90
N ALA A 9 -9.46 13.79 4.23
CA ALA A 9 -9.04 12.72 3.31
C ALA A 9 -9.89 12.69 2.05
N LEU A 10 -11.22 12.81 2.19
CA LEU A 10 -12.12 12.94 1.04
C LEU A 10 -11.84 14.21 0.25
N TRP A 11 -11.67 15.37 0.87
CA TRP A 11 -11.38 16.61 0.14
C TRP A 11 -10.04 16.54 -0.62
N MET A 12 -9.04 15.91 -0.01
CA MET A 12 -7.71 15.73 -0.57
C MET A 12 -7.62 14.57 -1.57
N TRP A 13 -8.73 13.90 -1.91
CA TRP A 13 -8.73 12.76 -2.82
C TRP A 13 -7.99 12.99 -4.15
N PRO A 14 -8.10 14.16 -4.83
CA PRO A 14 -7.42 14.35 -6.11
C PRO A 14 -5.91 14.43 -5.93
N VAL A 15 -5.46 15.09 -4.86
CA VAL A 15 -4.03 15.22 -4.52
C VAL A 15 -3.45 13.85 -4.17
N GLN A 16 -4.18 13.04 -3.40
CA GLN A 16 -3.75 11.70 -3.05
C GLN A 16 -3.65 10.77 -4.27
N MET A 17 -4.60 10.88 -5.22
CA MET A 17 -4.53 10.16 -6.49
C MET A 17 -3.35 10.62 -7.34
N MET A 18 -3.08 11.92 -7.39
CA MET A 18 -1.91 12.46 -8.08
C MET A 18 -0.61 11.94 -7.47
N GLN A 19 -0.49 11.94 -6.14
CA GLN A 19 0.67 11.38 -5.44
C GLN A 19 0.86 9.89 -5.69
N ALA A 20 -0.23 9.12 -5.74
CA ALA A 20 -0.18 7.69 -6.07
C ALA A 20 0.34 7.47 -7.50
N ASN A 21 -0.11 8.28 -8.46
CA ASN A 21 0.38 8.22 -9.85
C ASN A 21 1.86 8.59 -9.97
N ILE A 22 2.30 9.65 -9.26
CA ILE A 22 3.72 10.03 -9.20
C ILE A 22 4.54 8.88 -8.61
N ALA A 23 4.14 8.33 -7.47
CA ALA A 23 4.84 7.22 -6.85
C ALA A 23 4.91 5.98 -7.75
N LEU A 24 3.86 5.72 -8.54
CA LEU A 24 3.84 4.64 -9.52
C LEU A 24 4.82 4.92 -10.68
N ALA A 25 4.84 6.14 -11.21
CA ALA A 25 5.78 6.55 -12.24
C ALA A 25 7.23 6.47 -11.77
N GLU A 26 7.53 6.95 -10.55
CA GLU A 26 8.85 6.85 -9.92
C GLU A 26 9.25 5.38 -9.70
N THR A 27 8.29 4.55 -9.28
CA THR A 27 8.50 3.10 -9.15
C THR A 27 8.86 2.48 -10.49
N ALA A 28 8.12 2.80 -11.56
CA ALA A 28 8.38 2.30 -12.90
C ALA A 28 9.76 2.73 -13.43
N ALA A 29 10.16 3.97 -13.17
CA ALA A 29 11.47 4.50 -13.54
C ALA A 29 12.63 3.82 -12.79
N GLY A 30 12.42 3.35 -11.56
CA GLY A 30 13.44 2.63 -10.78
C GLY A 30 13.63 1.16 -11.17
N ILE A 31 12.68 0.56 -11.88
CA ILE A 31 12.73 -0.87 -12.26
C ILE A 31 13.95 -1.21 -13.13
N PRO A 32 14.29 -0.46 -14.21
CA PRO A 32 15.45 -0.77 -15.04
C PRO A 32 16.76 -0.79 -14.28
N THR A 33 16.97 0.15 -13.34
CA THR A 33 18.17 0.20 -12.48
C THR A 33 18.28 -1.03 -11.59
N ILE A 34 17.17 -1.46 -10.98
CA ILE A 34 17.15 -2.64 -10.12
C ILE A 34 17.37 -3.92 -10.94
N LEU A 35 16.71 -4.04 -12.10
CA LEU A 35 16.88 -5.20 -12.98
C LEU A 35 18.31 -5.27 -13.53
N GLY A 36 18.87 -4.16 -13.97
CA GLY A 36 20.26 -4.10 -14.46
C GLY A 36 21.29 -4.54 -13.43
N ALA A 37 21.05 -4.27 -12.14
CA ALA A 37 21.92 -4.73 -11.06
C ALA A 37 21.65 -6.19 -10.61
N ARG A 38 20.39 -6.64 -10.63
CA ARG A 38 19.99 -7.95 -10.08
C ARG A 38 20.03 -9.09 -11.09
N LEU A 39 19.78 -8.83 -12.39
CA LEU A 39 19.79 -9.87 -13.43
C LEU A 39 21.17 -10.52 -13.60
N PRO A 40 22.30 -9.79 -13.64
CA PRO A 40 23.62 -10.42 -13.68
C PRO A 40 23.96 -11.25 -12.43
N MET A 41 23.46 -10.82 -11.26
CA MET A 41 23.65 -11.55 -10.00
C MET A 41 22.84 -12.87 -9.97
N ILE A 42 21.61 -12.84 -10.48
CA ILE A 42 20.79 -14.05 -10.63
C ILE A 42 21.42 -14.96 -11.70
N GLY A 43 21.83 -14.40 -12.84
CA GLY A 43 22.48 -15.16 -13.92
C GLY A 43 23.77 -15.85 -13.46
N SER A 44 24.65 -15.14 -12.75
CA SER A 44 25.86 -15.73 -12.16
C SER A 44 25.55 -16.82 -11.13
N ALA A 45 24.50 -16.64 -10.32
CA ALA A 45 24.05 -17.66 -9.38
C ALA A 45 23.45 -18.91 -10.07
N MET A 46 22.81 -18.76 -11.23
CA MET A 46 22.32 -19.91 -12.01
C MET A 46 23.46 -20.70 -12.66
N LEU A 47 24.50 -20.00 -13.13
CA LEU A 47 25.67 -20.62 -13.76
C LEU A 47 26.61 -21.27 -12.73
N ASN A 48 26.75 -20.66 -11.55
CA ASN A 48 27.53 -21.22 -10.45
C ASN A 48 26.83 -20.96 -9.11
N PRO A 49 26.00 -21.89 -8.64
CA PRO A 49 25.25 -21.71 -7.41
C PRO A 49 26.14 -21.66 -6.18
N TRP A 50 27.33 -22.28 -6.20
CA TRP A 50 28.21 -22.39 -5.03
C TRP A 50 28.97 -21.09 -4.73
N THR A 51 29.12 -20.20 -5.71
CA THR A 51 29.77 -18.89 -5.55
C THR A 51 28.76 -17.74 -5.57
N ALA A 52 27.47 -18.06 -5.60
CA ALA A 52 26.39 -17.08 -5.63
C ALA A 52 26.36 -16.24 -4.34
N ASN A 53 25.96 -14.98 -4.48
CA ASN A 53 25.64 -14.14 -3.32
C ASN A 53 24.28 -14.53 -2.73
N HIS A 54 24.23 -15.67 -2.04
CA HIS A 54 23.02 -16.22 -1.41
C HIS A 54 22.37 -15.24 -0.44
N ARG A 55 23.17 -14.42 0.24
CA ARG A 55 22.69 -13.39 1.15
C ARG A 55 21.85 -12.35 0.40
N GLU A 56 22.36 -11.81 -0.70
CA GLU A 56 21.61 -10.82 -1.47
C GLU A 56 20.37 -11.46 -2.10
N LEU A 57 20.46 -12.69 -2.62
CA LEU A 57 19.30 -13.42 -3.18
C LEU A 57 18.18 -13.63 -2.14
N ALA A 58 18.52 -14.03 -0.91
CA ALA A 58 17.56 -14.17 0.18
C ALA A 58 16.95 -12.80 0.58
N LEU A 59 17.77 -11.75 0.60
CA LEU A 59 17.30 -10.39 0.86
C LEU A 59 16.28 -9.94 -0.21
N MET A 60 16.49 -10.24 -1.50
CA MET A 60 15.56 -9.85 -2.57
C MET A 60 14.14 -10.39 -2.35
N VAL A 61 14.03 -11.65 -1.92
CA VAL A 61 12.73 -12.29 -1.67
C VAL A 61 12.08 -11.67 -0.43
N SER A 62 12.82 -11.57 0.68
CA SER A 62 12.29 -10.99 1.92
C SER A 62 11.82 -9.53 1.76
N GLU A 63 12.54 -8.72 0.98
CA GLU A 63 12.18 -7.35 0.65
C GLU A 63 10.87 -7.26 -0.14
N LYS A 64 10.71 -8.10 -1.18
CA LYS A 64 9.48 -8.17 -1.98
C LYS A 64 8.31 -8.61 -1.10
N THR A 65 8.47 -9.70 -0.35
CA THR A 65 7.41 -10.22 0.53
C THR A 65 7.00 -9.22 1.60
N LYS A 66 7.95 -8.46 2.18
CA LYS A 66 7.66 -7.40 3.14
C LYS A 66 6.86 -6.24 2.53
N ALA A 67 7.28 -5.75 1.35
CA ALA A 67 6.59 -4.65 0.67
C ALA A 67 5.17 -5.04 0.24
N PHE A 68 5.01 -6.23 -0.37
CA PHE A 68 3.69 -6.76 -0.73
C PHE A 68 2.83 -7.07 0.49
N GLY A 69 3.41 -7.61 1.57
CA GLY A 69 2.69 -7.87 2.81
C GLY A 69 2.15 -6.61 3.46
N LEU A 70 2.91 -5.51 3.46
CA LEU A 70 2.43 -4.20 3.93
C LEU A 70 1.34 -3.64 3.04
N SER A 71 1.50 -3.71 1.71
CA SER A 71 0.46 -3.31 0.75
C SER A 71 -0.85 -4.08 0.95
N GLN A 72 -0.76 -5.41 1.12
CA GLN A 72 -1.91 -6.28 1.39
C GLN A 72 -2.60 -5.94 2.71
N LYS A 73 -1.87 -5.57 3.77
CA LYS A 73 -2.47 -5.11 5.03
C LYS A 73 -3.33 -3.86 4.83
N HIS A 74 -2.90 -2.92 3.98
CA HIS A 74 -3.70 -1.74 3.66
C HIS A 74 -4.98 -2.10 2.90
N ILE A 75 -4.89 -2.99 1.91
CA ILE A 75 -6.04 -3.51 1.17
C ILE A 75 -7.03 -4.21 2.10
N GLN A 76 -6.55 -5.13 2.95
CA GLN A 76 -7.38 -5.86 3.89
C GLN A 76 -8.08 -4.93 4.90
N ARG A 77 -7.38 -3.90 5.39
CA ARG A 77 -7.96 -2.91 6.30
C ARG A 77 -9.07 -2.11 5.63
N SER A 78 -8.88 -1.64 4.40
CA SER A 78 -9.94 -0.93 3.66
C SER A 78 -11.12 -1.88 3.35
N ALA A 79 -10.85 -3.14 2.98
CA ALA A 79 -11.91 -4.13 2.77
C ALA A 79 -12.73 -4.41 4.04
N GLN A 80 -12.09 -4.48 5.22
CA GLN A 80 -12.78 -4.61 6.50
C GLN A 80 -13.66 -3.40 6.81
N LEU A 81 -13.17 -2.18 6.56
CA LEU A 81 -13.95 -0.95 6.79
C LEU A 81 -15.18 -0.90 5.87
N VAL A 82 -15.01 -1.20 4.59
CA VAL A 82 -16.12 -1.29 3.63
C VAL A 82 -17.12 -2.36 4.05
N ARG A 83 -16.65 -3.55 4.41
CA ARG A 83 -17.52 -4.64 4.86
C ARG A 83 -18.31 -4.24 6.12
N SER A 84 -17.65 -3.60 7.09
CA SER A 84 -18.31 -3.13 8.31
C SER A 84 -19.38 -2.07 8.05
N ALA A 85 -19.13 -1.16 7.10
CA ALA A 85 -20.10 -0.16 6.67
C ALA A 85 -21.28 -0.80 5.94
N THR A 86 -21.03 -1.74 5.02
CA THR A 86 -22.07 -2.49 4.32
C THR A 86 -22.95 -3.29 5.28
N GLU A 87 -22.36 -3.99 6.26
CA GLU A 87 -23.10 -4.72 7.28
C GLU A 87 -23.94 -3.78 8.16
N ALA A 88 -23.41 -2.60 8.52
CA ALA A 88 -24.15 -1.59 9.27
C ALA A 88 -25.35 -1.04 8.46
N ASN A 89 -25.14 -0.73 7.17
CA ASN A 89 -26.21 -0.28 6.27
C ASN A 89 -27.27 -1.37 6.06
N ALA A 90 -26.85 -2.63 5.91
CA ALA A 90 -27.78 -3.76 5.76
C ALA A 90 -28.65 -3.96 7.01
N ARG A 91 -28.09 -3.80 8.21
CA ARG A 91 -28.86 -3.83 9.47
C ARG A 91 -29.83 -2.66 9.57
N ALA A 92 -29.41 -1.46 9.18
CA ALA A 92 -30.25 -0.27 9.13
C ALA A 92 -31.44 -0.39 8.17
N LEU A 93 -31.21 -1.00 6.99
CA LEU A 93 -32.25 -1.24 5.98
C LEU A 93 -33.19 -2.38 6.37
N GLY A 94 -32.66 -3.49 6.90
CA GLY A 94 -33.44 -4.69 7.22
C GLY A 94 -34.41 -4.54 8.39
N THR A 95 -34.21 -3.54 9.25
CA THR A 95 -35.04 -3.31 10.44
C THR A 95 -36.20 -2.32 10.23
N PHE A 96 -36.51 -1.91 8.99
CA PHE A 96 -37.39 -0.76 8.70
C PHE A 96 -36.98 0.51 9.49
N SER A 97 -35.74 0.56 9.99
CA SER A 97 -35.36 1.43 11.09
C SER A 97 -34.78 2.75 10.63
N MET A 98 -34.40 2.95 9.38
CA MET A 98 -33.87 4.26 8.97
C MET A 98 -34.83 5.42 9.31
N ALA A 99 -36.15 5.20 9.25
CA ALA A 99 -37.15 6.19 9.66
C ALA A 99 -37.41 6.25 11.19
N ARG A 100 -36.96 5.24 11.94
CA ARG A 100 -37.09 5.12 13.41
C ARG A 100 -35.73 5.23 14.14
N MET A 101 -34.68 5.53 13.40
CA MET A 101 -33.30 5.55 13.87
C MET A 101 -33.10 6.80 14.73
N GLY A 102 -32.53 6.63 15.92
CA GLY A 102 -32.15 7.76 16.75
C GLY A 102 -31.04 8.58 16.09
N ALA A 103 -30.93 9.86 16.44
CA ALA A 103 -29.88 10.72 15.91
C ALA A 103 -28.46 10.14 16.13
N ALA A 104 -28.23 9.51 17.28
CA ALA A 104 -26.95 8.88 17.61
C ALA A 104 -26.60 7.69 16.69
N GLU A 105 -27.58 6.85 16.36
CA GLU A 105 -27.41 5.70 15.46
C GLU A 105 -27.15 6.16 14.03
N MET A 106 -27.83 7.24 13.61
CA MET A 106 -27.60 7.87 12.30
C MET A 106 -26.18 8.47 12.21
N PHE A 107 -25.68 9.10 13.27
CA PHE A 107 -24.29 9.61 13.32
C PHE A 107 -23.25 8.49 13.29
N ASP A 108 -23.46 7.40 14.03
CA ASP A 108 -22.56 6.23 14.00
C ASP A 108 -22.52 5.55 12.62
N LEU A 109 -23.68 5.42 11.96
CA LEU A 109 -23.75 4.91 10.59
C LEU A 109 -23.03 5.84 9.60
N ALA A 110 -23.23 7.15 9.74
CA ALA A 110 -22.54 8.15 8.92
C ALA A 110 -21.02 8.10 9.13
N GLU A 111 -20.54 7.95 10.37
CA GLU A 111 -19.11 7.81 10.66
C GLU A 111 -18.50 6.56 10.04
N LYS A 112 -19.20 5.41 10.10
CA LYS A 112 -18.75 4.16 9.46
C LYS A 112 -18.69 4.26 7.95
N ASN A 113 -19.69 4.87 7.32
CA ASN A 113 -19.71 5.12 5.88
C ASN A 113 -18.60 6.09 5.45
N LEU A 114 -18.38 7.15 6.23
CA LEU A 114 -17.32 8.12 5.99
C LEU A 114 -15.93 7.47 6.15
N ALA A 115 -15.76 6.60 7.14
CA ALA A 115 -14.52 5.85 7.35
C ALA A 115 -14.23 4.89 6.19
N ALA A 116 -15.25 4.18 5.70
CA ALA A 116 -15.13 3.32 4.52
C ALA A 116 -14.76 4.12 3.26
N ALA A 117 -15.45 5.25 3.00
CA ALA A 117 -15.19 6.11 1.86
C ALA A 117 -13.76 6.69 1.87
N ALA A 118 -13.33 7.25 3.00
CA ALA A 118 -11.96 7.76 3.15
C ALA A 118 -10.91 6.65 2.98
N SER A 119 -11.20 5.43 3.47
CA SER A 119 -10.27 4.29 3.33
C SER A 119 -10.10 3.84 1.87
N LEU A 120 -11.14 3.99 1.04
CA LEU A 120 -11.10 3.69 -0.39
C LEU A 120 -10.35 4.77 -1.17
N VAL A 121 -10.60 6.04 -0.85
CA VAL A 121 -9.88 7.17 -1.43
C VAL A 121 -8.37 7.09 -1.17
N ASN A 122 -7.99 6.71 0.05
CA ASN A 122 -6.58 6.62 0.45
C ASN A 122 -5.93 5.28 0.06
N LEU A 123 -6.70 4.33 -0.50
CA LEU A 123 -6.20 2.98 -0.79
C LEU A 123 -5.08 2.98 -1.83
N PRO A 124 -5.16 3.69 -2.96
CA PRO A 124 -4.11 3.67 -3.98
C PRO A 124 -2.77 4.19 -3.43
N SER A 125 -2.79 5.33 -2.73
CA SER A 125 -1.58 5.92 -2.15
C SER A 125 -0.97 5.04 -1.05
N SER A 126 -1.79 4.52 -0.13
CA SER A 126 -1.33 3.68 0.98
C SER A 126 -0.87 2.28 0.56
N SER A 127 -1.45 1.70 -0.49
CA SER A 127 -1.05 0.39 -1.02
C SER A 127 0.23 0.46 -1.85
N ILE A 128 0.49 1.56 -2.56
CA ILE A 128 1.69 1.75 -3.39
C ILE A 128 2.88 2.26 -2.59
N ALA A 129 2.67 3.07 -1.54
CA ALA A 129 3.75 3.68 -0.76
C ALA A 129 4.82 2.68 -0.24
N PRO A 130 4.48 1.48 0.29
CA PRO A 130 5.47 0.50 0.71
C PRO A 130 6.33 -0.01 -0.46
N ILE A 131 5.71 -0.21 -1.63
CA ILE A 131 6.39 -0.67 -2.85
C ILE A 131 7.32 0.42 -3.35
N HIS A 132 6.81 1.65 -3.49
CA HIS A 132 7.60 2.80 -3.92
C HIS A 132 8.81 3.03 -3.00
N LYS A 133 8.62 3.02 -1.68
CA LYS A 133 9.71 3.16 -0.70
C LYS A 133 10.79 2.09 -0.88
N GLN A 134 10.38 0.84 -1.12
CA GLN A 134 11.31 -0.27 -1.32
C GLN A 134 12.07 -0.14 -2.63
N VAL A 135 11.40 0.21 -3.73
CA VAL A 135 12.02 0.41 -5.05
C VAL A 135 13.02 1.58 -4.99
N SER A 136 12.61 2.72 -4.45
CA SER A 136 13.48 3.90 -4.31
C SER A 136 14.67 3.65 -3.38
N GLY A 137 14.48 2.91 -2.28
CA GLY A 137 15.58 2.49 -1.41
C GLY A 137 16.56 1.52 -2.08
N ASN A 138 16.04 0.54 -2.83
CA ASN A 138 16.85 -0.43 -3.56
C ASN A 138 17.61 0.21 -4.72
N ALA A 139 16.97 1.09 -5.50
CA ALA A 139 17.63 1.85 -6.55
C ALA A 139 18.80 2.68 -5.99
N LYS A 140 18.60 3.37 -4.85
CA LYS A 140 19.68 4.12 -4.17
C LYS A 140 20.80 3.22 -3.65
N ARG A 141 20.48 2.04 -3.11
CA ARG A 141 21.49 1.08 -2.60
C ARG A 141 22.33 0.50 -3.73
N LEU A 142 21.68 0.11 -4.83
CA LEU A 142 22.31 -0.54 -5.98
C LEU A 142 23.04 0.44 -6.89
N ALA A 143 22.66 1.73 -6.89
CA ALA A 143 23.37 2.79 -7.58
C ALA A 143 24.69 3.20 -6.89
N LYS A 144 24.89 2.85 -5.62
CA LYS A 144 26.18 3.07 -4.95
C LYS A 144 27.16 1.98 -5.40
N PRO A 145 28.34 2.34 -5.95
CA PRO A 145 29.38 1.36 -6.23
C PRO A 145 29.74 0.62 -4.95
N ALA A 146 30.08 -0.67 -5.07
CA ALA A 146 30.59 -1.49 -3.99
C ALA A 146 32.01 -1.06 -3.55
N THR A 147 32.22 0.20 -3.22
CA THR A 147 33.44 0.70 -2.58
C THR A 147 33.31 0.55 -1.07
N ARG A 148 33.61 -0.65 -0.58
CA ARG A 148 34.26 -0.96 0.72
C ARG A 148 33.98 -2.41 1.11
N ARG A 149 34.89 -3.29 0.71
CA ARG A 149 35.38 -4.47 1.45
C ARG A 149 36.54 -5.04 0.64
N SER A 150 37.66 -4.30 0.69
CA SER A 150 39.00 -4.88 0.61
C SER A 150 39.27 -5.64 1.89
#